data_AF-B6JEG4-F1
#
_entry.id   AF-B6JEG4-F1
#
_cell.length_a   1.000
_cell.length_b   1.000
_cell.length_c   1.000
_cell.angle_alpha   90.00
_cell.angle_beta   90.00
_cell.angle_gamma   90.00
#
_symmetry.space_group_name_H-M   'P 1'
#
loop_
_entity.id
_entity.type
_entity.pdbx_description
1 polymer ?
#
loop_
_entity_poly.entity_id
_entity_poly.type
_entity_poly.pdbx_seq_one_letter_code
_entity_poly.pdbx_strand_id
1 'polypeptide(L)'
;MPQAIFQAFVGGNAVSESFNQRLESLTVTDKAGTTSDAASVTLDDSDGCLLMPGVGDPMTLNLGWDISGVGLVFDGIIDTIRSAGTHGGGRTMTITAKGFDPKGKAKEPLEFHKDDASLQDFMSEAAGKAGLTFKAHGSVGSIQRPYWSAGTESFIHLGQRIANEIGAQFKIHGTVGIMYPKNAGLAVSGAALTGITALWGDNLIDWDISPVLARPRFERARARFYDPNKAKWMEKIIEIQPQGPSSSATHTHRITRADDGEAQEAATQNQRSSERERGGGSVTIVGNPAAQPEGSCTVIGARHGIDGTYKIEGVEHTLVRGSGYRTRLDLKHPEGDVGSDNRSNN
;
A
#
# COMPACT_ATOMS: atom_id res chain seq x y z
N MET A 1 10.87 -13.09 -27.90
CA MET A 1 10.09 -12.81 -26.68
C MET A 1 10.84 -11.74 -25.91
N PRO A 2 10.17 -10.72 -25.35
CA PRO A 2 10.80 -9.69 -24.54
C PRO A 2 11.58 -10.32 -23.39
N GLN A 3 12.76 -9.82 -23.09
CA GLN A 3 13.56 -10.28 -21.95
C GLN A 3 13.40 -9.31 -20.78
N ALA A 4 13.16 -9.86 -19.59
CA ALA A 4 13.08 -9.06 -18.38
C ALA A 4 14.47 -8.51 -18.02
N ILE A 5 14.53 -7.22 -17.71
CA ILE A 5 15.75 -6.56 -17.25
C ILE A 5 15.63 -6.29 -15.75
N PHE A 6 16.68 -6.66 -15.03
CA PHE A 6 16.88 -6.35 -13.62
C PHE A 6 18.11 -5.47 -13.45
N GLN A 7 17.94 -4.37 -12.71
CA GLN A 7 19.03 -3.53 -12.25
C GLN A 7 18.97 -3.37 -10.74
N ALA A 8 20.10 -3.59 -10.07
CA ALA A 8 20.23 -3.39 -8.64
C ALA A 8 21.42 -2.49 -8.30
N PHE A 9 21.17 -1.62 -7.34
CA PHE A 9 22.18 -0.80 -6.68
C PHE A 9 22.18 -1.15 -5.20
N VAL A 10 23.34 -1.49 -4.65
CA VAL A 10 23.51 -1.83 -3.24
C VAL A 10 24.68 -1.04 -2.68
N GLY A 11 24.47 -0.32 -1.58
CA GLY A 11 25.51 0.56 -1.01
C GLY A 11 25.97 1.65 -1.98
N GLY A 12 25.12 2.06 -2.93
CA GLY A 12 25.46 3.01 -3.99
C GLY A 12 26.23 2.43 -5.18
N ASN A 13 26.57 1.14 -5.17
CA ASN A 13 27.28 0.47 -6.26
C ASN A 13 26.32 -0.32 -7.15
N ALA A 14 26.50 -0.24 -8.48
CA ALA A 14 25.77 -1.08 -9.41
C ALA A 14 26.24 -2.54 -9.30
N VAL A 15 25.33 -3.44 -8.93
CA VAL A 15 25.62 -4.89 -8.74
C VAL A 15 24.91 -5.78 -9.76
N SER A 16 24.20 -5.17 -10.72
CA SER A 16 23.34 -5.83 -11.70
C SER A 16 24.06 -6.94 -12.49
N GLU A 17 25.30 -6.73 -12.92
CA GLU A 17 26.02 -7.73 -13.73
C GLU A 17 26.28 -9.02 -12.96
N SER A 18 26.76 -8.89 -11.72
CA SER A 18 27.00 -10.03 -10.84
C SER A 18 25.70 -10.70 -10.41
N PHE A 19 24.65 -9.92 -10.14
CA PHE A 19 23.39 -10.48 -9.66
C PHE A 19 22.59 -11.14 -10.78
N ASN A 20 22.58 -10.59 -12.00
CA ASN A 20 21.80 -11.13 -13.12
C ASN A 20 22.18 -12.58 -13.45
N GLN A 21 23.46 -12.93 -13.36
CA GLN A 21 23.92 -14.30 -13.64
C GLN A 21 23.56 -15.31 -12.54
N ARG A 22 23.29 -14.81 -11.33
CA ARG A 22 23.08 -15.60 -10.11
C ARG A 22 21.66 -15.48 -9.57
N LEU A 23 20.80 -14.66 -10.18
CA LEU A 23 19.46 -14.41 -9.67
C LEU A 23 18.59 -15.66 -9.77
N GLU A 24 18.16 -16.16 -8.61
CA GLU A 24 17.19 -17.24 -8.54
C GLU A 24 15.77 -16.68 -8.49
N SER A 25 15.55 -15.74 -7.57
CA SER A 25 14.27 -15.06 -7.39
C SER A 25 14.45 -13.65 -6.86
N LEU A 26 13.56 -12.76 -7.29
CA LEU A 26 13.35 -11.44 -6.73
C LEU A 26 11.85 -11.25 -6.49
N THR A 27 11.51 -10.78 -5.30
CA THR A 27 10.15 -10.42 -4.92
C THR A 27 10.17 -9.02 -4.31
N VAL A 28 9.30 -8.15 -4.80
CA VAL A 28 9.07 -6.81 -4.24
C VAL A 28 7.59 -6.68 -3.94
N THR A 29 7.25 -6.32 -2.71
CA THR A 29 5.88 -6.07 -2.27
C THR A 29 5.72 -4.62 -1.86
N ASP A 30 4.70 -3.96 -2.39
CA ASP A 30 4.24 -2.63 -1.99
C ASP A 30 2.74 -2.72 -1.64
N LYS A 31 2.32 -2.12 -0.52
CA LYS A 31 0.92 -2.14 -0.08
C LYS A 31 0.45 -0.76 0.36
N ALA A 32 -0.75 -0.40 -0.07
CA ALA A 32 -1.41 0.82 0.34
C ALA A 32 -1.65 0.85 1.86
N GLY A 33 -1.32 1.99 2.48
CA GLY A 33 -1.67 2.28 3.87
C GLY A 33 -1.01 1.38 4.93
N THR A 34 0.08 0.67 4.61
CA THR A 34 0.94 0.00 5.58
C THR A 34 2.39 0.34 5.26
N THR A 35 3.24 0.57 6.26
CA THR A 35 4.69 0.76 6.06
C THR A 35 5.37 -0.61 5.86
N SER A 36 4.98 -1.35 4.82
CA SER A 36 5.40 -2.74 4.59
C SER A 36 6.11 -2.98 3.26
N ASP A 37 6.61 -1.93 2.61
CA ASP A 37 7.44 -2.07 1.41
C ASP A 37 8.62 -2.98 1.75
N ALA A 38 8.74 -4.08 1.03
CA ALA A 38 9.76 -5.07 1.26
C ALA A 38 10.26 -5.62 -0.07
N ALA A 39 11.55 -5.92 -0.09
CA ALA A 39 12.20 -6.60 -1.20
C ALA A 39 12.99 -7.79 -0.68
N SER A 40 12.97 -8.88 -1.43
CA SER A 40 13.77 -10.08 -1.19
C SER A 40 14.44 -10.49 -2.48
N VAL A 41 15.76 -10.61 -2.47
CA VAL A 41 16.57 -11.06 -3.60
C VAL A 41 17.32 -12.31 -3.17
N THR A 42 17.13 -13.42 -3.87
CA THR A 42 17.85 -14.68 -3.63
C THR A 42 18.79 -14.95 -4.80
N LEU A 43 20.06 -15.16 -4.46
CA LEU A 43 21.16 -15.36 -5.38
C LEU A 43 21.81 -16.73 -5.16
N ASP A 44 22.22 -17.37 -6.25
CA ASP A 44 23.11 -18.52 -6.28
C ASP A 44 24.52 -18.10 -5.84
N ASP A 45 24.94 -18.64 -4.69
CA ASP A 45 26.25 -18.43 -4.10
C ASP A 45 27.03 -19.76 -4.02
N SER A 46 26.82 -20.65 -5.00
CA SER A 46 27.41 -22.00 -5.02
C SER A 46 28.93 -22.03 -4.90
N ASP A 47 29.64 -20.98 -5.31
CA ASP A 47 31.09 -20.80 -5.14
C ASP A 47 31.47 -20.05 -3.85
N GLY A 48 30.56 -19.31 -3.23
CA GLY A 48 30.80 -18.53 -2.00
C GLY A 48 31.59 -17.25 -2.27
N CYS A 49 31.54 -16.75 -3.51
CA CYS A 49 32.32 -15.60 -3.95
C CYS A 49 31.53 -14.28 -3.84
N LEU A 50 30.22 -14.33 -3.53
CA LEU A 50 29.43 -13.12 -3.40
C LEU A 50 29.82 -12.36 -2.12
N LEU A 51 30.20 -11.09 -2.31
CA LEU A 51 30.39 -10.19 -1.18
C LEU A 51 29.05 -9.93 -0.51
N MET A 52 28.98 -10.18 0.80
CA MET A 52 27.81 -9.83 1.58
C MET A 52 27.74 -8.31 1.76
N PRO A 53 26.61 -7.67 1.42
CA PRO A 53 26.44 -6.25 1.70
C PRO A 53 26.35 -5.97 3.22
N GLY A 54 26.36 -4.71 3.61
CA GLY A 54 26.14 -4.30 4.99
C GLY A 54 24.64 -4.23 5.34
N VAL A 55 24.28 -4.66 6.54
CA VAL A 55 22.95 -4.36 7.10
C VAL A 55 22.86 -2.86 7.39
N GLY A 56 21.91 -2.17 6.77
CA GLY A 56 21.81 -0.72 6.78
C GLY A 56 22.24 -0.05 5.46
N ASP A 57 22.79 -0.81 4.50
CA ASP A 57 23.12 -0.26 3.20
C ASP A 57 21.85 0.05 2.39
N PRO A 58 21.83 1.15 1.61
CA PRO A 58 20.74 1.44 0.70
C PRO A 58 20.66 0.40 -0.41
N MET A 59 19.44 0.04 -0.79
CA MET A 59 19.16 -0.88 -1.89
C MET A 59 18.07 -0.32 -2.79
N THR A 60 18.38 -0.23 -4.09
CA THR A 60 17.45 0.23 -5.12
C THR A 60 17.31 -0.85 -6.17
N LEU A 61 16.08 -1.24 -6.50
CA LEU A 61 15.77 -2.26 -7.51
C LEU A 61 14.91 -1.65 -8.62
N ASN A 62 15.35 -1.83 -9.86
CA ASN A 62 14.57 -1.52 -11.05
C ASN A 62 14.27 -2.80 -11.82
N LEU A 63 13.04 -2.92 -12.31
CA LEU A 63 12.58 -4.01 -13.17
C LEU A 63 11.98 -3.46 -14.44
N GLY A 64 11.97 -4.26 -15.50
CA GLY A 64 11.26 -3.93 -16.73
C GLY A 64 11.62 -4.88 -17.85
N TRP A 65 11.58 -4.38 -19.07
CA TRP A 65 11.82 -5.17 -20.28
C TRP A 65 12.83 -4.48 -21.18
N ASP A 66 13.55 -5.28 -21.98
CA ASP A 66 14.45 -4.80 -23.03
C ASP A 66 13.83 -3.79 -23.99
N ILE A 67 12.57 -3.99 -24.36
CA ILE A 67 11.86 -3.14 -25.32
C ILE A 67 11.28 -1.86 -24.71
N SER A 68 10.97 -1.83 -23.41
CA SER A 68 10.29 -0.70 -22.76
C SER A 68 11.11 -0.01 -21.69
N GLY A 69 12.32 -0.52 -21.40
CA GLY A 69 13.19 -0.04 -20.35
C GLY A 69 12.82 -0.56 -18.97
N VAL A 70 13.48 0.00 -17.94
CA VAL A 70 13.27 -0.34 -16.54
C VAL A 70 12.60 0.80 -15.78
N GLY A 71 11.83 0.45 -14.75
CA GLY A 71 11.25 1.37 -13.79
C GLY A 71 11.64 0.99 -12.36
N LEU A 72 11.68 1.99 -11.47
CA LEU A 72 11.92 1.81 -10.05
C LEU A 72 10.77 1.04 -9.41
N VAL A 73 11.06 -0.13 -8.84
CA VAL A 73 10.07 -0.95 -8.12
C VAL A 73 10.32 -0.97 -6.62
N PHE A 74 11.55 -0.71 -6.17
CA PHE A 74 11.88 -0.68 -4.75
C PHE A 74 13.03 0.28 -4.46
N ASP A 75 12.89 1.05 -3.39
CA ASP A 75 13.96 1.85 -2.78
C ASP A 75 13.86 1.72 -1.26
N GLY A 76 14.96 1.36 -0.60
CA GLY A 76 14.94 1.06 0.82
C GLY A 76 16.29 0.68 1.40
N ILE A 77 16.27 0.04 2.56
CA ILE A 77 17.45 -0.29 3.35
C ILE A 77 17.50 -1.79 3.64
N ILE A 78 18.68 -2.39 3.49
CA ILE A 78 18.91 -3.80 3.82
C ILE A 78 18.71 -4.03 5.31
N ASP A 79 17.77 -4.92 5.64
CA ASP A 79 17.40 -5.30 6.99
C ASP A 79 18.14 -6.59 7.40
N THR A 80 18.14 -7.59 6.53
CA THR A 80 18.76 -8.89 6.82
C THR A 80 19.46 -9.47 5.61
N ILE A 81 20.53 -10.20 5.88
CA ILE A 81 21.28 -10.97 4.90
C ILE A 81 21.43 -12.37 5.46
N ARG A 82 21.05 -13.37 4.67
CA ARG A 82 21.08 -14.76 5.06
C ARG A 82 21.86 -15.56 4.03
N SER A 83 22.92 -16.22 4.48
CA SER A 83 23.56 -17.30 3.72
C SER A 83 22.97 -18.64 4.17
N ALA A 84 22.60 -19.48 3.22
CA ALA A 84 22.11 -20.82 3.48
C ALA A 84 22.80 -21.81 2.53
N GLY A 85 22.94 -23.07 2.91
CA GLY A 85 23.48 -24.08 2.03
C GLY A 85 23.29 -25.48 2.58
N THR A 86 23.31 -26.45 1.68
CA THR A 86 23.25 -27.87 2.03
C THR A 86 24.25 -28.65 1.19
N HIS A 87 24.75 -29.77 1.72
CA HIS A 87 25.72 -30.61 1.01
C HIS A 87 25.23 -31.08 -0.38
N GLY A 88 23.92 -31.25 -0.58
CA GLY A 88 23.34 -31.71 -1.85
C GLY A 88 22.62 -30.64 -2.69
N GLY A 89 22.42 -29.43 -2.16
CA GLY A 89 21.56 -28.41 -2.77
C GLY A 89 22.24 -27.07 -3.05
N GLY A 90 23.57 -27.01 -2.95
CA GLY A 90 24.33 -25.78 -3.19
C GLY A 90 24.26 -24.78 -2.03
N ARG A 91 24.66 -23.54 -2.31
CA ARG A 91 24.71 -22.40 -1.38
C ARG A 91 23.95 -21.23 -1.99
N THR A 92 23.20 -20.50 -1.16
CA THR A 92 22.41 -19.33 -1.57
C THR A 92 22.62 -18.16 -0.62
N MET A 93 22.46 -16.96 -1.16
CA MET A 93 22.42 -15.72 -0.39
C MET A 93 21.08 -15.02 -0.62
N THR A 94 20.35 -14.77 0.46
CA THR A 94 19.11 -13.98 0.46
C THR A 94 19.35 -12.63 1.11
N ILE A 95 19.06 -11.56 0.37
CA ILE A 95 19.10 -10.18 0.85
C ILE A 95 17.66 -9.70 1.00
N THR A 96 17.28 -9.24 2.19
CA THR A 96 15.97 -8.67 2.46
C THR A 96 16.11 -7.21 2.87
N ALA A 97 15.29 -6.34 2.29
CA ALA A 97 15.26 -4.92 2.58
C ALA A 97 13.84 -4.42 2.86
N LYS A 98 13.76 -3.28 3.54
CA LYS A 98 12.51 -2.58 3.87
C LYS A 98 12.54 -1.15 3.35
N GLY A 99 11.38 -0.59 2.99
CA GLY A 99 11.28 0.78 2.46
C GLY A 99 11.58 1.90 3.47
N PHE A 100 11.85 1.56 4.73
CA PHE A 100 12.27 2.49 5.78
C PHE A 100 13.43 1.91 6.58
N ASP A 101 14.19 2.77 7.26
CA ASP A 101 15.29 2.34 8.13
C ASP A 101 14.77 1.65 9.41
N PRO A 102 14.99 0.33 9.58
CA PRO A 102 14.57 -0.37 10.79
C PRO A 102 15.44 -0.04 12.02
N LYS A 103 16.61 0.60 11.85
CA LYS A 103 17.51 1.01 12.94
C LYS A 103 17.20 2.41 13.46
N GLY A 104 16.55 3.26 12.66
CA GLY A 104 16.32 4.66 12.96
C GLY A 104 15.36 4.94 14.12
N LYS A 105 15.31 6.22 14.53
CA LYS A 105 14.46 6.72 15.63
C LYS A 105 12.95 6.65 15.33
N ALA A 106 12.55 6.35 14.10
CA ALA A 106 11.15 6.21 13.72
C ALA A 106 10.38 5.14 14.51
N LYS A 107 11.08 4.19 15.13
CA LYS A 107 10.51 3.17 16.02
C LYS A 107 10.51 3.55 17.50
N GLU A 108 11.22 4.63 17.88
CA GLU A 108 11.23 5.09 19.27
C GLU A 108 9.84 5.65 19.62
N PRO A 109 9.25 5.24 20.76
CA PRO A 109 7.99 5.81 21.23
C PRO A 109 8.11 7.31 21.47
N LEU A 110 7.09 8.04 21.06
CA LEU A 110 6.95 9.47 21.31
C LEU A 110 5.85 9.69 22.35
N GLU A 111 6.14 10.60 23.28
CA GLU A 111 5.19 11.05 24.31
C GLU A 111 5.14 12.57 24.28
N PHE A 112 4.13 13.12 23.63
CA PHE A 112 3.88 14.56 23.61
C PHE A 112 2.47 14.85 23.13
N HIS A 113 2.04 16.09 23.32
CA HIS A 113 0.80 16.61 22.80
C HIS A 113 1.02 17.97 22.15
N LYS A 114 0.00 18.42 21.43
CA LYS A 114 -0.04 19.75 20.85
C LYS A 114 -1.47 20.23 20.79
N ASP A 115 -1.69 21.43 21.31
CA ASP A 115 -2.99 22.07 21.34
C ASP A 115 -3.19 22.93 20.09
N ASP A 116 -4.45 23.08 19.66
CA ASP A 116 -4.90 23.99 18.59
C ASP A 116 -4.00 24.00 17.35
N ALA A 117 -3.68 22.81 16.84
CA ALA A 117 -2.73 22.65 15.74
C ALA A 117 -3.31 21.91 14.55
N SER A 118 -2.72 22.17 13.38
CA SER A 118 -3.01 21.39 12.18
C SER A 118 -2.34 20.02 12.28
N LEU A 119 -2.89 19.05 11.56
CA LEU A 119 -2.27 17.74 11.41
C LEU A 119 -0.85 17.85 10.84
N GLN A 120 -0.64 18.73 9.86
CA GLN A 120 0.68 18.99 9.29
C GLN A 120 1.66 19.45 10.38
N ASP A 121 1.27 20.37 11.27
CA ASP A 121 2.14 20.91 12.31
C ASP A 121 2.47 19.89 13.40
N PHE A 122 1.48 19.11 13.83
CA PHE A 122 1.67 18.06 14.82
C PHE A 122 2.56 16.93 14.30
N MET A 123 2.28 16.43 13.09
CA MET A 123 3.05 15.34 12.49
C MET A 123 4.44 15.77 12.05
N SER A 124 4.65 17.04 11.68
CA SER A 124 6.00 17.57 11.41
C SER A 124 6.88 17.57 12.67
N GLU A 125 6.31 17.90 13.82
CA GLU A 125 7.02 17.82 15.10
C GLU A 125 7.32 16.36 15.47
N ALA A 126 6.36 15.45 15.28
CA ALA A 126 6.56 14.01 15.49
C ALA A 126 7.69 13.47 14.60
N ALA A 127 7.68 13.84 13.31
CA ALA A 127 8.70 13.44 12.35
C ALA A 127 10.08 13.97 12.74
N GLY A 128 10.17 15.25 13.14
CA GLY A 128 11.43 15.85 13.59
C GLY A 128 12.05 15.11 14.78
N LYS A 129 11.23 14.71 15.77
CA LYS A 129 11.67 13.88 16.91
C LYS A 129 12.17 12.50 16.45
N ALA A 130 11.57 11.94 15.41
CA ALA A 130 11.97 10.68 14.77
C ALA A 130 13.13 10.81 13.75
N GLY A 131 13.69 12.01 13.55
CA GLY A 131 14.76 12.24 12.55
C GLY A 131 14.28 12.21 11.10
N LEU A 132 12.99 12.45 10.87
CA LEU A 132 12.32 12.43 9.58
C LEU A 132 11.70 13.81 9.29
N THR A 133 11.24 13.99 8.05
CA THR A 133 10.38 15.11 7.67
C THR A 133 8.96 14.61 7.39
N PHE A 134 7.96 15.48 7.43
CA PHE A 134 6.57 15.10 7.15
C PHE A 134 5.93 16.01 6.11
N LYS A 135 5.16 15.40 5.20
CA LYS A 135 4.35 16.11 4.21
C LYS A 135 2.97 15.47 4.11
N ALA A 136 1.92 16.25 4.35
CA ALA A 136 0.55 15.84 4.07
C ALA A 136 0.00 16.55 2.83
N HIS A 137 -0.86 15.86 2.09
CA HIS A 137 -1.72 16.50 1.10
C HIS A 137 -2.60 17.57 1.78
N GLY A 138 -2.88 18.69 1.09
CA GLY A 138 -3.56 19.85 1.68
C GLY A 138 -4.88 19.52 2.38
N SER A 139 -5.70 18.64 1.79
CA SER A 139 -7.00 18.23 2.38
C SER A 139 -6.90 17.43 3.69
N VAL A 140 -5.72 16.86 3.96
CA VAL A 140 -5.44 16.06 5.17
C VAL A 140 -4.62 16.90 6.15
N GLY A 141 -3.57 17.56 5.66
CA GLY A 141 -2.70 18.41 6.47
C GLY A 141 -3.41 19.60 7.12
N SER A 142 -4.48 20.11 6.51
CA SER A 142 -5.25 21.25 7.04
C SER A 142 -6.24 20.89 8.15
N ILE A 143 -6.39 19.61 8.51
CA ILE A 143 -7.30 19.20 9.59
C ILE A 143 -6.80 19.80 10.90
N GLN A 144 -7.64 20.61 11.54
CA GLN A 144 -7.37 21.25 12.83
C GLN A 144 -8.00 20.44 13.93
N ARG A 145 -7.28 20.25 15.04
CA ARG A 145 -7.89 19.71 16.26
C ARG A 145 -7.49 20.53 17.49
N PRO A 146 -8.40 20.64 18.47
CA PRO A 146 -8.08 21.28 19.75
C PRO A 146 -6.92 20.58 20.47
N TYR A 147 -6.79 19.27 20.28
CA TYR A 147 -5.79 18.47 20.98
C TYR A 147 -5.30 17.29 20.11
N TRP A 148 -4.00 17.27 19.84
CA TRP A 148 -3.30 16.10 19.29
C TRP A 148 -2.43 15.47 20.36
N SER A 149 -2.35 14.13 20.36
CA SER A 149 -1.44 13.42 21.25
C SER A 149 -0.78 12.22 20.61
N ALA A 150 0.46 12.00 21.01
CA ALA A 150 1.21 10.76 20.86
C ALA A 150 1.35 10.16 22.26
N GLY A 151 0.67 9.03 22.50
CA GLY A 151 0.65 8.34 23.79
C GLY A 151 1.55 7.11 23.80
N THR A 152 2.87 7.32 23.87
CA THR A 152 3.88 6.24 23.79
C THR A 152 3.80 5.48 22.46
N GLU A 153 3.58 6.22 21.37
CA GLU A 153 3.46 5.67 20.01
C GLU A 153 4.69 6.04 19.21
N SER A 154 5.28 5.09 18.49
CA SER A 154 6.33 5.44 17.53
C SER A 154 5.74 6.24 16.37
N PHE A 155 6.56 7.01 15.65
CA PHE A 155 6.08 7.82 14.51
C PHE A 155 5.32 6.98 13.47
N ILE A 156 5.74 5.74 13.25
CA ILE A 156 5.08 4.77 12.36
C ILE A 156 3.66 4.46 12.86
N HIS A 157 3.53 4.09 14.15
CA HIS A 157 2.23 3.73 14.73
C HIS A 157 1.30 4.94 14.85
N LEU A 158 1.83 6.10 15.22
CA LEU A 158 1.12 7.37 15.30
C LEU A 158 0.54 7.75 13.94
N GLY A 159 1.37 7.75 12.90
CA GLY A 159 0.95 8.04 11.53
C GLY A 159 -0.11 7.07 11.03
N GLN A 160 0.05 5.77 11.29
CA GLN A 160 -0.93 4.75 10.92
C GLN A 160 -2.27 4.91 11.64
N ARG A 161 -2.25 5.18 12.96
CA ARG A 161 -3.45 5.40 13.77
C ARG A 161 -4.22 6.62 13.25
N ILE A 162 -3.54 7.75 13.09
CA ILE A 162 -4.19 8.99 12.64
C ILE A 162 -4.70 8.84 11.21
N ALA A 163 -3.93 8.23 10.31
CA ALA A 163 -4.37 7.96 8.95
C ALA A 163 -5.65 7.10 8.92
N ASN A 164 -5.72 6.05 9.74
CA ASN A 164 -6.91 5.23 9.86
C ASN A 164 -8.10 5.98 10.47
N GLU A 165 -7.86 6.93 11.35
CA GLU A 165 -8.89 7.75 11.99
C GLU A 165 -9.55 8.75 11.04
N ILE A 166 -8.75 9.44 10.22
CA ILE A 166 -9.23 10.49 9.31
C ILE A 166 -9.51 10.00 7.89
N GLY A 167 -9.32 8.69 7.63
CA GLY A 167 -9.50 8.10 6.30
C GLY A 167 -8.41 8.51 5.30
N ALA A 168 -7.17 8.63 5.77
CA ALA A 168 -5.96 8.86 4.99
C ALA A 168 -5.07 7.61 4.96
N GLN A 169 -3.98 7.67 4.18
CA GLN A 169 -2.91 6.69 4.17
C GLN A 169 -1.63 7.36 4.64
N PHE A 170 -0.80 6.60 5.34
CA PHE A 170 0.50 7.05 5.80
C PHE A 170 1.57 6.09 5.31
N LYS A 171 2.64 6.64 4.75
CA LYS A 171 3.79 5.87 4.25
C LYS A 171 5.07 6.64 4.56
N ILE A 172 6.16 5.92 4.82
CA ILE A 172 7.50 6.50 4.92
C ILE A 172 8.24 6.12 3.65
N HIS A 173 8.82 7.11 2.99
CA HIS A 173 9.67 6.92 1.82
C HIS A 173 10.99 7.63 2.06
N GLY A 174 12.07 6.87 2.19
CA GLY A 174 13.37 7.38 2.62
C GLY A 174 13.25 8.10 3.97
N THR A 175 13.58 9.39 4.01
CA THR A 175 13.54 10.23 5.22
C THR A 175 12.27 11.09 5.33
N VAL A 176 11.24 10.81 4.54
CA VAL A 176 10.00 11.60 4.48
C VAL A 176 8.79 10.72 4.80
N GLY A 177 8.06 11.08 5.86
CA GLY A 177 6.72 10.57 6.14
C GLY A 177 5.69 11.34 5.31
N ILE A 178 4.82 10.63 4.61
CA ILE A 178 3.87 11.21 3.66
C ILE A 178 2.46 10.73 4.01
N MET A 179 1.50 11.65 4.00
CA MET A 179 0.10 11.35 4.27
C MET A 179 -0.83 11.94 3.21
N TYR A 180 -1.73 11.12 2.67
CA TYR A 180 -2.65 11.52 1.60
C TYR A 180 -4.02 10.86 1.79
N PRO A 181 -5.11 11.44 1.27
CA PRO A 181 -6.44 10.86 1.41
C PRO A 181 -6.53 9.46 0.75
N LYS A 182 -7.20 8.50 1.40
CA LYS A 182 -7.49 7.18 0.80
C LYS A 182 -8.30 7.36 -0.50
N ASN A 183 -8.08 6.46 -1.46
CA ASN A 183 -8.84 6.35 -2.71
C ASN A 183 -8.69 7.55 -3.67
N ALA A 184 -7.69 8.42 -3.47
CA ALA A 184 -7.51 9.63 -4.26
C ALA A 184 -6.80 9.40 -5.61
N GLY A 185 -6.23 8.21 -5.86
CA GLY A 185 -5.50 7.91 -7.09
C GLY A 185 -4.21 8.74 -7.25
N LEU A 186 -3.67 9.22 -6.13
CA LEU A 186 -2.48 10.05 -6.09
C LEU A 186 -1.28 9.20 -5.68
N ALA A 187 -0.17 9.41 -6.36
CA ALA A 187 1.13 8.90 -5.98
C ALA A 187 1.59 9.57 -4.67
N VAL A 188 2.64 9.01 -4.08
CA VAL A 188 3.36 9.60 -2.95
C VAL A 188 3.84 11.03 -3.24
N SER A 189 4.14 11.34 -4.51
CA SER A 189 4.50 12.68 -4.99
C SER A 189 3.32 13.64 -5.17
N GLY A 190 2.08 13.15 -5.06
CA GLY A 190 0.86 13.90 -5.39
C GLY A 190 0.50 13.90 -6.88
N ALA A 191 1.29 13.25 -7.74
CA ALA A 191 0.96 13.10 -9.15
C ALA A 191 -0.16 12.05 -9.36
N ALA A 192 -0.96 12.20 -10.41
CA ALA A 192 -1.95 11.19 -10.78
C ALA A 192 -1.25 9.89 -11.18
N LEU A 193 -1.71 8.76 -10.64
CA LEU A 193 -1.18 7.44 -10.99
C LEU A 193 -1.69 7.01 -12.36
N THR A 194 -0.79 6.44 -13.17
CA THR A 194 -1.17 5.86 -14.47
C THR A 194 -1.94 4.57 -14.24
N GLY A 195 -3.09 4.44 -14.88
CA GLY A 195 -3.88 3.21 -14.84
C GLY A 195 -3.20 2.06 -15.57
N ILE A 196 -3.36 0.85 -15.04
CA ILE A 196 -2.87 -0.39 -15.63
C ILE A 196 -4.03 -1.11 -16.31
N THR A 197 -3.80 -1.67 -17.50
CA THR A 197 -4.79 -2.51 -18.18
C THR A 197 -4.39 -3.97 -18.05
N ALA A 198 -5.33 -4.82 -17.66
CA ALA A 198 -5.19 -6.27 -17.63
C ALA A 198 -6.14 -6.88 -18.67
N LEU A 199 -5.61 -7.22 -19.84
CA LEU A 199 -6.34 -7.68 -21.01
C LEU A 199 -6.16 -9.19 -21.22
N TRP A 200 -7.29 -9.91 -21.26
CA TRP A 200 -7.32 -11.33 -21.56
C TRP A 200 -6.81 -11.62 -22.99
N GLY A 201 -5.97 -12.65 -23.11
CA GLY A 201 -5.33 -13.04 -24.37
C GLY A 201 -4.10 -12.19 -24.74
N ASP A 202 -3.73 -11.20 -23.93
CA ASP A 202 -2.53 -10.39 -24.09
C ASP A 202 -1.66 -10.46 -22.83
N ASN A 203 -1.85 -9.54 -21.87
CA ASN A 203 -0.99 -9.44 -20.69
C ASN A 203 -1.59 -10.02 -19.39
N LEU A 204 -2.88 -10.36 -19.36
CA LEU A 204 -3.52 -11.00 -18.21
C LEU A 204 -3.16 -12.50 -18.17
N ILE A 205 -2.51 -12.93 -17.09
CA ILE A 205 -2.06 -14.32 -16.89
C ILE A 205 -3.12 -15.12 -16.11
N ASP A 206 -3.59 -14.58 -14.98
CA ASP A 206 -4.63 -15.19 -14.15
C ASP A 206 -5.41 -14.13 -13.37
N TRP A 207 -6.64 -14.48 -12.97
CA TRP A 207 -7.47 -13.66 -12.09
C TRP A 207 -8.27 -14.52 -11.12
N ASP A 208 -8.45 -14.01 -9.92
CA ASP A 208 -9.37 -14.53 -8.89
C ASP A 208 -10.06 -13.32 -8.26
N ILE A 209 -11.30 -13.05 -8.69
CA ILE A 209 -12.03 -11.84 -8.31
C ILE A 209 -13.43 -12.20 -7.81
N SER A 210 -13.75 -11.66 -6.63
CA SER A 210 -15.10 -11.56 -6.11
C SER A 210 -15.59 -10.12 -6.29
N PRO A 211 -16.36 -9.83 -7.36
CA PRO A 211 -16.75 -8.46 -7.70
C PRO A 211 -17.71 -7.86 -6.66
N VAL A 212 -18.44 -8.72 -5.93
CA VAL A 212 -19.33 -8.34 -4.83
C VAL A 212 -19.11 -9.28 -3.64
N LEU A 213 -18.80 -8.70 -2.49
CA LEU A 213 -18.68 -9.35 -1.20
C LEU A 213 -19.84 -8.87 -0.30
N ALA A 214 -20.57 -9.80 0.31
CA ALA A 214 -21.76 -9.45 1.10
C ALA A 214 -21.43 -8.84 2.47
N ARG A 215 -20.45 -9.41 3.18
CA ARG A 215 -20.10 -9.03 4.57
C ARG A 215 -19.65 -7.57 4.77
N PRO A 216 -18.84 -6.96 3.89
CA PRO A 216 -18.35 -5.58 4.09
C PRO A 216 -19.34 -4.48 3.67
N ARG A 217 -20.57 -4.83 3.26
CA ARG A 217 -21.56 -3.87 2.76
C ARG A 217 -22.43 -3.31 3.87
N PHE A 218 -22.36 -2.00 4.04
CA PHE A 218 -23.20 -1.26 4.96
C PHE A 218 -23.97 -0.17 4.21
N GLU A 219 -25.19 0.13 4.64
CA GLU A 219 -26.03 1.21 4.11
C GLU A 219 -25.61 2.57 4.68
N ARG A 220 -25.11 2.56 5.91
CA ARG A 220 -24.81 3.75 6.69
C ARG A 220 -23.54 3.55 7.49
N ALA A 221 -22.74 4.60 7.58
CA ALA A 221 -21.63 4.70 8.52
C ALA A 221 -22.05 5.59 9.69
N ARG A 222 -21.91 5.08 10.93
CA ARG A 222 -22.29 5.78 12.16
C ARG A 222 -21.09 5.95 13.08
N ALA A 223 -20.87 7.18 13.53
CA ALA A 223 -19.96 7.52 14.63
C ALA A 223 -20.73 8.26 15.72
N ARG A 224 -20.28 8.15 16.97
CA ARG A 224 -20.94 8.77 18.12
C ARG A 224 -19.94 9.58 18.95
N PHE A 225 -20.41 10.69 19.50
CA PHE A 225 -19.68 11.52 20.47
C PHE A 225 -20.61 11.86 21.63
N TYR A 226 -20.04 12.17 22.78
CA TYR A 226 -20.82 12.61 23.93
C TYR A 226 -20.75 14.14 24.02
N ASP A 227 -21.89 14.81 24.03
CA ASP A 227 -21.97 16.26 24.24
C ASP A 227 -22.16 16.52 25.74
N PRO A 228 -21.14 17.02 26.47
CA PRO A 228 -21.24 17.24 27.92
C PRO A 228 -22.26 18.32 28.26
N ASN A 229 -22.47 19.30 27.39
CA ASN A 229 -23.42 20.40 27.62
C ASN A 229 -24.87 19.91 27.56
N LYS A 230 -25.14 18.92 26.69
CA LYS A 230 -26.46 18.30 26.56
C LYS A 230 -26.63 17.04 27.40
N ALA A 231 -25.55 16.57 28.02
CA ALA A 231 -25.45 15.31 28.76
C ALA A 231 -25.97 14.10 27.97
N LYS A 232 -25.80 14.10 26.64
CA LYS A 232 -26.38 13.09 25.74
C LYS A 232 -25.36 12.61 24.71
N TRP A 233 -25.52 11.34 24.34
CA TRP A 233 -24.85 10.79 23.16
C TRP A 233 -25.47 11.37 21.90
N MET A 234 -24.62 11.95 21.07
CA MET A 234 -24.95 12.48 19.75
C MET A 234 -24.37 11.53 18.69
N GLU A 235 -25.02 11.48 17.53
CA GLU A 235 -24.68 10.54 16.46
C GLU A 235 -24.51 11.28 15.14
N LYS A 236 -23.48 10.88 14.39
CA LYS A 236 -23.31 11.24 12.99
C LYS A 236 -23.47 10.02 12.15
N ILE A 237 -24.40 10.12 11.20
CA ILE A 237 -24.75 9.06 10.25
C ILE A 237 -24.50 9.62 8.86
N ILE A 238 -23.69 8.91 8.08
CA ILE A 238 -23.46 9.19 6.67
C ILE A 238 -24.01 8.02 5.87
N GLU A 239 -24.81 8.31 4.85
CA GLU A 239 -25.33 7.30 3.94
C GLU A 239 -24.25 6.88 2.95
N ILE A 240 -24.12 5.56 2.77
CA ILE A 240 -23.20 4.95 1.83
C ILE A 240 -24.00 4.70 0.55
N GLN A 241 -23.60 5.33 -0.56
CA GLN A 241 -24.30 5.21 -1.84
C GLN A 241 -24.41 3.73 -2.26
N PRO A 242 -25.61 3.17 -2.41
CA PRO A 242 -25.77 1.77 -2.78
C PRO A 242 -25.51 1.60 -4.28
N GLN A 243 -24.32 1.11 -4.64
CA GLN A 243 -24.12 0.45 -5.92
C GLN A 243 -24.27 -1.07 -5.68
N GLY A 244 -25.27 -1.68 -6.31
CA GLY A 244 -25.64 -3.10 -6.15
C GLY A 244 -26.82 -3.38 -5.20
N PRO A 245 -27.23 -4.65 -5.00
CA PRO A 245 -28.46 -5.03 -4.25
C PRO A 245 -28.44 -4.50 -2.82
N SER A 246 -29.54 -4.01 -2.23
CA SER A 246 -29.50 -3.29 -0.94
C SER A 246 -28.89 -4.12 0.22
N SER A 247 -28.11 -3.44 1.07
CA SER A 247 -27.77 -3.91 2.43
C SER A 247 -28.57 -3.06 3.41
N SER A 248 -29.05 -3.64 4.52
CA SER A 248 -29.77 -2.93 5.59
C SER A 248 -28.90 -2.67 6.84
N ALA A 249 -27.62 -3.04 6.79
CA ALA A 249 -26.73 -2.99 7.95
C ALA A 249 -26.06 -1.62 8.10
N THR A 250 -25.95 -1.10 9.33
CA THR A 250 -25.21 0.13 9.65
C THR A 250 -23.83 -0.20 10.22
N HIS A 251 -22.76 0.30 9.62
CA HIS A 251 -21.41 0.23 10.16
C HIS A 251 -21.28 1.21 11.32
N THR A 252 -21.38 0.73 12.56
CA THR A 252 -21.14 1.58 13.73
C THR A 252 -19.69 1.49 14.15
N HIS A 253 -18.99 2.63 14.14
CA HIS A 253 -17.64 2.73 14.67
C HIS A 253 -17.65 2.43 16.17
N ARG A 254 -16.80 1.50 16.61
CA ARG A 254 -16.81 1.02 18.00
C ARG A 254 -16.26 2.06 18.98
N ILE A 255 -15.34 2.90 18.52
CA ILE A 255 -14.69 3.94 19.33
C ILE A 255 -15.50 5.23 19.21
N THR A 256 -15.77 5.85 20.35
CA THR A 256 -16.42 7.17 20.47
C THR A 256 -15.45 8.28 20.08
N ARG A 257 -15.97 9.36 19.49
CA ARG A 257 -15.18 10.53 19.09
C ARG A 257 -15.32 11.67 20.09
N ALA A 258 -14.34 12.57 20.09
CA ALA A 258 -14.31 13.68 21.04
C ALA A 258 -15.41 14.71 20.75
N ASP A 259 -15.67 14.99 19.47
CA ASP A 259 -16.60 16.02 19.03
C ASP A 259 -17.32 15.68 17.71
N ASP A 260 -18.13 16.64 17.24
CA ASP A 260 -18.90 16.56 15.99
C ASP A 260 -18.02 16.41 14.74
N GLY A 261 -16.88 17.11 14.72
CA GLY A 261 -15.95 17.11 13.59
C GLY A 261 -15.25 15.77 13.44
N GLU A 262 -14.68 15.25 14.53
CA GLU A 262 -14.07 13.92 14.55
C GLU A 262 -15.09 12.81 14.26
N ALA A 263 -16.34 12.96 14.73
CA ALA A 263 -17.42 12.02 14.40
C ALA A 263 -17.73 12.03 12.89
N GLN A 264 -17.76 13.20 12.26
CA GLN A 264 -17.95 13.34 10.82
C GLN A 264 -16.79 12.72 10.02
N GLU A 265 -15.54 12.97 10.42
CA GLU A 265 -14.35 12.38 9.82
C GLU A 265 -14.40 10.84 9.88
N ALA A 266 -14.67 10.30 11.06
CA ALA A 266 -14.75 8.85 11.27
C ALA A 266 -15.90 8.20 10.48
N ALA A 267 -17.06 8.84 10.42
CA ALA A 267 -18.16 8.34 9.60
C ALA A 267 -17.78 8.34 8.10
N THR A 268 -17.11 9.40 7.63
CA THR A 268 -16.67 9.51 6.23
C THR A 268 -15.62 8.44 5.90
N GLN A 269 -14.73 8.14 6.84
CA GLN A 269 -13.74 7.08 6.71
C GLN A 269 -14.40 5.69 6.62
N ASN A 270 -15.38 5.41 7.48
CA ASN A 270 -16.09 4.13 7.46
C ASN A 270 -16.85 3.92 6.15
N GLN A 271 -17.47 4.98 5.61
CA GLN A 271 -18.06 4.96 4.27
C GLN A 271 -17.01 4.54 3.23
N ARG A 272 -15.88 5.25 3.17
CA ARG A 272 -14.80 4.95 2.19
C ARG A 272 -14.23 3.54 2.34
N SER A 273 -14.11 3.04 3.58
CA SER A 273 -13.65 1.66 3.84
C SER A 273 -14.66 0.64 3.34
N SER A 274 -15.96 0.85 3.62
CA SER A 274 -17.02 -0.04 3.15
C SER A 274 -17.12 -0.08 1.63
N GLU A 275 -17.04 1.08 0.96
CA GLU A 275 -17.03 1.16 -0.51
C GLU A 275 -15.80 0.47 -1.11
N ARG A 276 -14.64 0.58 -0.45
CA ARG A 276 -13.40 -0.08 -0.89
C ARG A 276 -13.46 -1.60 -0.71
N GLU A 277 -14.06 -2.08 0.36
CA GLU A 277 -14.14 -3.51 0.69
C GLU A 277 -15.32 -4.22 0.00
N ARG A 278 -16.19 -3.51 -0.72
CA ARG A 278 -17.39 -4.07 -1.38
C ARG A 278 -17.09 -5.24 -2.31
N GLY A 279 -15.91 -5.28 -2.92
CA GLY A 279 -15.46 -6.34 -3.80
C GLY A 279 -13.96 -6.26 -3.95
N GLY A 280 -13.36 -7.36 -4.39
CA GLY A 280 -11.92 -7.43 -4.55
C GLY A 280 -11.45 -8.81 -4.97
N GLY A 281 -10.14 -8.96 -5.04
CA GLY A 281 -9.49 -10.16 -5.51
C GLY A 281 -8.06 -9.88 -5.91
N SER A 282 -7.53 -10.68 -6.81
CA SER A 282 -6.21 -10.44 -7.40
C SER A 282 -6.18 -10.76 -8.89
N VAL A 283 -5.32 -10.07 -9.61
CA VAL A 283 -4.94 -10.40 -10.99
C VAL A 283 -3.44 -10.52 -11.08
N THR A 284 -2.95 -11.42 -11.91
CA THR A 284 -1.53 -11.51 -12.27
C THR A 284 -1.38 -11.13 -13.73
N ILE A 285 -0.51 -10.16 -14.00
CA ILE A 285 -0.20 -9.70 -15.35
C ILE A 285 1.27 -9.97 -15.69
N VAL A 286 1.59 -9.93 -16.98
CA VAL A 286 2.96 -9.78 -17.48
C VAL A 286 3.57 -8.55 -16.82
N GLY A 287 4.80 -8.69 -16.32
CA GLY A 287 5.40 -7.72 -15.42
C GLY A 287 5.33 -6.27 -15.91
N ASN A 288 4.88 -5.37 -15.04
CA ASN A 288 4.75 -3.95 -15.35
C ASN A 288 5.27 -3.12 -14.18
N PRO A 289 6.43 -2.44 -14.31
CA PRO A 289 7.04 -1.70 -13.21
C PRO A 289 6.31 -0.39 -12.88
N ALA A 290 5.34 0.04 -13.69
CA ALA A 290 4.53 1.22 -13.42
C ALA A 290 3.36 0.95 -12.45
N ALA A 291 3.09 -0.32 -12.13
CA ALA A 291 2.02 -0.66 -11.19
C ALA A 291 2.38 -0.20 -9.77
N GLN A 292 1.49 0.58 -9.17
CA GLN A 292 1.67 1.11 -7.82
C GLN A 292 0.34 1.01 -7.05
N PRO A 293 0.37 0.82 -5.72
CA PRO A 293 -0.84 0.90 -4.91
C PRO A 293 -1.55 2.25 -5.07
N GLU A 294 -2.87 2.25 -4.88
CA GLU A 294 -3.80 3.34 -5.19
C GLU A 294 -3.95 3.68 -6.68
N GLY A 295 -3.18 3.07 -7.58
CA GLY A 295 -3.41 3.11 -9.02
C GLY A 295 -4.72 2.39 -9.41
N SER A 296 -5.23 2.68 -10.59
CA SER A 296 -6.36 1.93 -11.15
C SER A 296 -5.87 0.75 -11.99
N CYS A 297 -6.63 -0.34 -11.97
CA CYS A 297 -6.46 -1.49 -12.84
C CYS A 297 -7.78 -1.77 -13.57
N THR A 298 -7.75 -1.72 -14.90
CA THR A 298 -8.91 -2.05 -15.75
C THR A 298 -8.77 -3.47 -16.27
N VAL A 299 -9.67 -4.36 -15.84
CA VAL A 299 -9.73 -5.76 -16.29
C VAL A 299 -10.66 -5.85 -17.49
N ILE A 300 -10.18 -6.43 -18.60
CA ILE A 300 -10.90 -6.51 -19.87
C ILE A 300 -10.82 -7.94 -20.44
N GLY A 301 -11.96 -8.49 -20.83
CA GLY A 301 -12.07 -9.77 -21.54
C GLY A 301 -11.99 -11.00 -20.64
N ALA A 302 -11.98 -10.84 -19.31
CA ALA A 302 -11.96 -11.96 -18.38
C ALA A 302 -13.35 -12.60 -18.28
N ARG A 303 -14.37 -11.82 -17.90
CA ARG A 303 -15.78 -12.26 -17.84
C ARG A 303 -16.73 -11.08 -17.64
N HIS A 304 -17.93 -11.14 -18.23
CA HIS A 304 -19.03 -10.26 -17.83
C HIS A 304 -19.30 -10.33 -16.32
N GLY A 305 -19.55 -9.18 -15.70
CA GLY A 305 -19.67 -9.03 -14.25
C GLY A 305 -18.33 -8.95 -13.49
N ILE A 306 -17.20 -9.31 -14.12
CA ILE A 306 -15.84 -9.16 -13.57
C ILE A 306 -15.10 -8.01 -14.25
N ASP A 307 -15.27 -7.85 -15.56
CA ASP A 307 -14.62 -6.79 -16.32
C ASP A 307 -15.01 -5.40 -15.82
N GLY A 308 -14.03 -4.51 -15.72
CA GLY A 308 -14.19 -3.14 -15.26
C GLY A 308 -12.99 -2.63 -14.47
N THR A 309 -13.17 -1.49 -13.80
CA THR A 309 -12.08 -0.78 -13.13
C THR A 309 -12.06 -1.10 -11.63
N TYR A 310 -10.86 -1.34 -11.11
CA TYR A 310 -10.57 -1.60 -9.71
C TYR A 310 -9.46 -0.69 -9.23
N LYS A 311 -9.37 -0.45 -7.91
CA LYS A 311 -8.20 0.16 -7.27
C LYS A 311 -7.23 -0.89 -6.79
N ILE A 312 -5.95 -0.64 -7.02
CA ILE A 312 -4.85 -1.51 -6.58
C ILE A 312 -4.62 -1.26 -5.09
N GLU A 313 -4.80 -2.29 -4.27
CA GLU A 313 -4.46 -2.26 -2.84
C GLU A 313 -2.99 -2.62 -2.60
N GLY A 314 -2.47 -3.57 -3.37
CA GLY A 314 -1.11 -4.07 -3.21
C GLY A 314 -0.55 -4.52 -4.55
N VAL A 315 0.77 -4.40 -4.67
CA VAL A 315 1.53 -4.82 -5.83
C VAL A 315 2.61 -5.78 -5.36
N GLU A 316 2.72 -6.91 -6.04
CA GLU A 316 3.83 -7.84 -5.86
C GLU A 316 4.49 -8.07 -7.21
N HIS A 317 5.72 -7.57 -7.36
CA HIS A 317 6.57 -7.87 -8.51
C HIS A 317 7.40 -9.12 -8.20
N THR A 318 7.39 -10.08 -9.13
CA THR A 318 8.22 -11.29 -9.02
C THR A 318 9.02 -11.48 -10.29
N LEU A 319 10.32 -11.71 -10.15
CA LEU A 319 11.20 -12.13 -11.24
C LEU A 319 11.86 -13.44 -10.82
N VAL A 320 11.49 -14.53 -11.49
CA VAL A 320 12.04 -15.86 -11.25
C VAL A 320 12.58 -16.42 -12.55
N ARG A 321 13.74 -17.08 -12.50
CA ARG A 321 14.45 -17.61 -13.68
C ARG A 321 13.57 -18.49 -14.58
N GLY A 322 12.62 -19.23 -14.01
CA GLY A 322 11.71 -20.12 -14.75
C GLY A 322 10.41 -19.46 -15.25
N SER A 323 9.80 -18.56 -14.47
CA SER A 323 8.47 -18.01 -14.77
C SER A 323 8.47 -16.58 -15.32
N GLY A 324 9.65 -15.96 -15.43
CA GLY A 324 9.83 -14.59 -15.94
C GLY A 324 9.40 -13.51 -14.96
N TYR A 325 9.26 -12.28 -15.47
CA TYR A 325 8.78 -11.14 -14.70
C TYR A 325 7.24 -11.10 -14.72
N ARG A 326 6.64 -11.17 -13.53
CA ARG A 326 5.19 -11.06 -13.31
C ARG A 326 4.89 -9.96 -12.31
N THR A 327 3.68 -9.43 -12.39
CA THR A 327 3.17 -8.46 -11.43
C THR A 327 1.79 -8.90 -10.98
N ARG A 328 1.66 -9.23 -9.70
CA ARG A 328 0.38 -9.50 -9.06
C ARG A 328 -0.17 -8.20 -8.48
N LEU A 329 -1.42 -7.93 -8.76
CA LEU A 329 -2.17 -6.78 -8.26
C LEU A 329 -3.27 -7.31 -7.35
N ASP A 330 -3.25 -6.92 -6.09
CA ASP A 330 -4.39 -7.10 -5.19
C ASP A 330 -5.38 -5.97 -5.47
N LEU A 331 -6.61 -6.31 -5.85
CA LEU A 331 -7.63 -5.39 -6.33
C LEU A 331 -8.75 -5.23 -5.30
N LYS A 332 -9.23 -3.99 -5.17
CA LYS A 332 -10.38 -3.59 -4.35
C LYS A 332 -11.18 -2.48 -5.03
N HIS A 333 -12.27 -2.06 -4.40
CA HIS A 333 -13.09 -0.93 -4.85
C HIS A 333 -13.51 -1.06 -6.32
N PRO A 334 -14.32 -2.08 -6.67
CA PRO A 334 -14.86 -2.21 -8.01
C PRO A 334 -15.67 -0.96 -8.39
N GLU A 335 -15.43 -0.38 -9.56
CA GLU A 335 -16.11 0.83 -10.05
C GLU A 335 -17.05 0.51 -11.22
N GLY A 336 -18.05 1.38 -11.45
CA GLY A 336 -18.99 1.24 -12.55
C GLY A 336 -19.91 0.01 -12.42
N ASP A 337 -20.08 -0.73 -13.52
CA ASP A 337 -21.01 -1.86 -13.62
C ASP A 337 -20.43 -3.21 -13.15
N VAL A 338 -19.23 -3.20 -12.54
CA VAL A 338 -18.60 -4.40 -11.99
C VAL A 338 -19.53 -5.06 -10.97
N GLY A 339 -19.74 -6.37 -11.12
CA GLY A 339 -20.66 -7.17 -10.31
C GLY A 339 -22.04 -7.36 -10.94
N SER A 340 -22.34 -6.72 -12.06
CA SER A 340 -23.60 -6.93 -12.82
C SER A 340 -23.33 -7.79 -14.05
N ASP A 341 -24.01 -8.94 -14.17
CA ASP A 341 -24.02 -9.76 -15.38
C ASP A 341 -25.40 -9.68 -16.03
N ASN A 342 -25.52 -8.90 -17.11
CA ASN A 342 -26.78 -8.62 -17.79
C ASN A 342 -27.16 -9.70 -18.82
N ARG A 343 -26.42 -10.82 -18.88
CA ARG A 343 -26.75 -11.92 -19.78
C ARG A 343 -27.97 -12.67 -19.24
N SER A 344 -28.91 -13.01 -20.12
CA SER A 344 -30.04 -13.87 -19.79
C SER A 344 -29.55 -15.29 -19.49
N ASN A 345 -30.18 -15.96 -18.51
CA ASN A 345 -29.98 -17.40 -18.34
C ASN A 345 -30.41 -18.12 -19.62
N ASN A 346 -29.49 -18.87 -20.21
CA ASN A 346 -29.81 -19.90 -21.20
C ASN A 346 -30.38 -21.13 -20.49
#